data_AF-A0A954QFH7-F1
#
_entry.id   AF-A0A954QFH7-F1
#
_cell.length_a   1.000
_cell.length_b   1.000
_cell.length_c   1.000
_cell.angle_alpha   90.00
_cell.angle_beta   90.00
_cell.angle_gamma   90.00
#
_symmetry.space_group_name_H-M   'P 1'
#
loop_
_entity.id
_entity.type
_entity.pdbx_description
1 polymer ?
#
loop_
_entity_poly.entity_id
_entity_poly.type
_entity_poly.pdbx_seq_one_letter_code
_entity_poly.pdbx_strand_id
1 'polypeptide(L)' 'MCRCDELPIAMSIEDRWDVEYRGSAPVTLIGTFTRDDYTFDGEHRRQAIDPRDAAMLTSQPLFRILGIRRG' A
#
# COMPACT_ATOMS: atom_id res chain seq x y z
N MET A 1 -4.65 34.51 4.60
CA MET A 1 -3.62 33.73 3.88
C MET A 1 -3.45 32.43 4.64
N CYS A 2 -4.12 31.35 4.21
CA CYS A 2 -3.93 30.04 4.82
C CYS A 2 -2.65 29.43 4.24
N ARG A 3 -1.64 29.25 5.09
CA ARG A 3 -0.57 28.30 4.79
C ARG A 3 -1.17 26.91 4.88
N CYS A 4 -1.32 26.24 3.75
CA CYS A 4 -1.20 24.80 3.74
C CYS A 4 0.28 24.52 4.00
N ASP A 5 0.66 24.35 5.27
CA ASP A 5 1.90 23.68 5.62
C ASP A 5 1.70 22.20 5.20
N GLU A 6 1.89 21.96 3.90
CA GLU A 6 2.10 20.62 3.37
C GLU A 6 3.38 20.12 4.04
N LEU A 7 3.23 19.37 5.12
CA LEU A 7 4.31 18.53 5.61
C LEU A 7 4.56 17.52 4.48
N PRO A 8 5.74 17.54 3.80
CA PRO A 8 6.13 16.35 3.11
C PRO A 8 6.43 15.37 4.23
N ILE A 9 5.49 14.51 4.59
CA ILE A 9 5.89 13.23 5.14
C ILE A 9 6.60 12.58 3.95
N ALA A 10 7.90 12.86 3.85
CA ALA A 10 8.84 12.08 3.08
C ALA A 10 8.83 10.70 3.75
N MET A 11 7.79 9.91 3.44
CA MET A 11 7.85 8.48 3.64
C MET A 11 9.02 8.06 2.77
N SER A 12 10.12 7.69 3.43
CA SER A 12 11.33 7.28 2.76
C SER A 12 10.96 6.20 1.75
N ILE A 13 11.55 6.26 0.54
CA ILE A 13 11.35 5.27 -0.53
C ILE A 13 11.68 3.83 -0.03
N GLU A 14 12.40 3.72 1.08
CA GLU A 14 12.80 2.52 1.82
C GLU A 14 11.70 1.93 2.73
N ASP A 15 10.69 2.72 3.12
CA ASP A 15 9.57 2.22 3.92
C ASP A 15 8.58 1.50 2.99
N ARG A 16 8.29 0.23 3.26
CA ARG A 16 7.24 -0.54 2.57
C ARG A 16 6.16 -0.97 3.55
N TRP A 17 4.90 -0.89 3.15
CA TRP A 17 3.78 -1.33 3.99
C TRP A 17 3.44 -2.78 3.68
N ASP A 18 3.41 -3.63 4.70
CA ASP A 18 3.02 -5.03 4.55
C ASP A 18 1.49 -5.12 4.53
N VAL A 19 0.92 -5.51 3.40
CA VAL A 19 -0.52 -5.52 3.14
C VAL A 19 -1.00 -6.95 2.92
N GLU A 20 -2.02 -7.34 3.66
CA GLU A 20 -2.72 -8.62 3.54
C GLU A 20 -4.00 -8.48 2.73
N TYR A 21 -4.19 -9.35 1.74
CA TYR A 21 -5.45 -9.51 1.01
C TYR A 21 -6.28 -10.69 1.54
N ARG A 22 -7.53 -10.39 1.87
CA ARG A 22 -8.49 -11.29 2.53
C ARG A 22 -9.57 -11.84 1.62
N GLY A 23 -9.63 -11.37 0.37
CA GLY A 23 -10.57 -11.92 -0.60
C GLY A 23 -10.23 -13.35 -1.00
N SER A 24 -11.17 -13.98 -1.69
CA SER A 24 -11.07 -15.36 -2.17
C SER A 24 -10.66 -15.47 -3.64
N ALA A 25 -10.78 -14.39 -4.42
CA ALA A 25 -10.42 -14.36 -5.83
C ALA A 25 -9.09 -13.61 -6.02
N PRO A 26 -8.22 -14.03 -6.96
CA PRO A 26 -7.00 -13.31 -7.24
C PRO A 26 -7.29 -11.89 -7.75
N VAL A 27 -6.46 -10.92 -7.36
CA VAL A 27 -6.56 -9.52 -7.77
C VAL A 27 -5.19 -8.93 -8.05
N THR A 28 -5.08 -8.13 -9.12
CA THR A 28 -3.90 -7.31 -9.40
C THR A 28 -4.26 -5.85 -9.18
N LEU A 29 -3.49 -5.18 -8.33
CA LEU A 29 -3.58 -3.74 -8.11
C LEU A 29 -2.46 -3.05 -8.88
N ILE A 30 -2.81 -2.04 -9.66
CA ILE A 30 -1.82 -1.16 -10.29
C ILE A 30 -1.66 0.06 -9.37
N GLY A 31 -0.45 0.24 -8.84
CA GLY A 31 -0.08 1.38 -8.01
C GLY A 31 -0.43 2.68 -8.70
N THR A 32 -1.13 3.58 -8.03
CA THR A 32 -1.54 4.86 -8.62
C THR A 32 -0.33 5.80 -8.75
N PHE A 33 0.57 5.76 -7.77
CA PHE A 33 1.76 6.62 -7.70
C PHE A 33 2.98 5.98 -8.31
N THR A 34 3.25 4.71 -8.01
CA THR A 34 4.44 3.99 -8.52
C THR A 34 4.22 3.40 -9.90
N ARG A 35 2.97 3.10 -10.27
CA ARG A 35 2.61 2.25 -11.43
C ARG A 35 3.12 0.81 -11.32
N ASP A 36 3.52 0.38 -10.12
CA ASP A 36 3.91 -1.00 -9.84
C ASP A 36 2.69 -1.93 -9.84
N ASP A 37 2.87 -3.15 -10.33
CA ASP A 37 1.84 -4.19 -10.30
C ASP A 37 1.98 -5.02 -9.01
N TYR A 38 0.94 -5.02 -8.17
CA TYR A 38 0.86 -5.83 -6.95
C TYR A 38 -0.18 -6.94 -7.13
N THR A 39 0.25 -8.19 -7.21
CA THR A 39 -0.64 -9.34 -7.49
C THR A 39 -0.90 -10.16 -6.24
N PHE A 40 -2.14 -10.16 -5.76
CA PHE A 40 -2.60 -10.95 -4.63
C PHE A 40 -3.33 -12.18 -5.14
N ASP A 41 -2.74 -13.35 -4.92
CA ASP A 41 -3.33 -14.64 -5.24
C ASP A 41 -3.33 -15.55 -4.01
N GLY A 42 -3.79 -16.80 -4.17
CA GLY A 42 -3.87 -17.75 -3.07
C GLY A 42 -2.53 -18.03 -2.38
N GLU A 43 -1.40 -17.82 -3.05
CA GLU A 43 -0.05 -18.02 -2.55
C GLU A 43 0.55 -16.70 -2.02
N HIS A 44 0.28 -15.58 -2.71
CA HIS A 44 0.80 -14.24 -2.41
C HIS A 44 -0.26 -13.37 -1.72
N ARG A 45 -0.79 -13.85 -0.60
CA ARG A 45 -1.80 -13.11 0.18
C ARG A 45 -1.24 -11.89 0.90
N ARG A 46 0.08 -11.76 1.02
CA ARG A 46 0.77 -10.67 1.72
C ARG A 46 1.89 -10.10 0.87
N GLN A 47 1.94 -8.78 0.74
CA GLN A 47 2.94 -8.12 -0.09
C GLN A 47 3.37 -6.77 0.51
N ALA A 48 4.62 -6.42 0.22
CA ALA A 48 5.18 -5.12 0.54
C ALA A 48 4.79 -4.11 -0.56
N ILE A 49 3.96 -3.13 -0.21
CA ILE A 49 3.45 -2.09 -1.12
C ILE A 49 4.14 -0.74 -0.79
N ASP A 50 4.35 0.11 -1.80
CA ASP A 50 4.69 1.52 -1.56
C ASP A 50 3.64 2.19 -0.64
N PRO A 51 4.05 2.92 0.39
CA PRO A 51 3.15 3.55 1.35
C PRO A 51 2.09 4.46 0.70
N ARG A 52 2.44 5.15 -0.40
CA ARG A 52 1.53 6.06 -1.12
C ARG A 52 0.41 5.29 -1.82
N ASP A 53 0.72 4.11 -2.35
CA ASP A 53 -0.27 3.22 -2.96
C ASP A 53 -1.08 2.48 -1.89
N ALA A 54 -0.42 2.02 -0.82
CA ALA A 54 -1.05 1.32 0.29
C ALA A 54 -2.07 2.20 1.05
N ALA A 55 -1.85 3.52 1.12
CA ALA A 55 -2.77 4.46 1.74
C ALA A 55 -4.19 4.37 1.17
N MET A 56 -4.34 4.13 -0.14
CA MET A 56 -5.65 3.97 -0.79
C MET A 56 -6.36 2.66 -0.44
N LEU A 57 -5.63 1.67 0.09
CA LEU A 57 -6.19 0.37 0.49
C LEU A 57 -6.73 0.38 1.92
N THR A 58 -6.39 1.40 2.72
CA THR A 58 -6.85 1.51 4.12
C THR A 58 -8.37 1.61 4.25
N SER A 59 -9.06 2.12 3.22
CA SER A 59 -10.52 2.20 3.15
C SER A 59 -11.19 0.94 2.57
N GLN A 60 -10.40 -0.03 2.10
CA GLN A 60 -10.93 -1.24 1.46
C GLN A 60 -10.97 -2.41 2.45
N PRO A 61 -12.14 -2.99 2.75
CA PRO A 61 -12.29 -4.01 3.79
C PRO A 61 -11.59 -5.34 3.48
N LEU A 62 -11.26 -5.59 2.20
CA LEU A 62 -10.54 -6.78 1.76
C LEU A 62 -9.03 -6.68 1.98
N PHE A 63 -8.51 -5.48 2.24
CA PHE A 63 -7.08 -5.24 2.45
C PHE A 63 -6.84 -4.85 3.90
N ARG A 64 -5.78 -5.40 4.50
CA ARG A 64 -5.37 -5.07 5.86
C ARG A 64 -3.91 -4.70 5.89
N ILE A 65 -3.60 -3.52 6.41
CA ILE A 65 -2.23 -3.11 6.70
C ILE A 65 -1.78 -3.84 7.97
N LEU A 66 -0.73 -4.65 7.85
CA LEU A 66 -0.15 -5.42 8.96
C LEU A 66 0.94 -4.63 9.70
N GLY A 67 1.63 -3.74 8.99
CA GLY A 67 2.68 -2.89 9.56
C GLY A 67 3.56 -2.27 8.48
N ILE A 68 4.64 -1.62 8.93
CA ILE A 68 5.64 -1.00 8.07
C ILE A 68 6.93 -1.81 8.19
N ARG A 69 7.47 -2.27 7.07
CA ARG A 69 8.77 -2.90 6.95
C ARG A 69 9.77 -1.86 6.44
N ARG A 70 10.84 -1.63 7.19
CA ARG A 70 12.02 -0.87 6.74
C ARG A 70 12.92 -1.82 5.97
N GLY A 71 13.24 -1.50 4.72
CA GLY A 71 14.08 -2.29 3.82
C GLY A 71 15.19 -1.46 3.23
#